data_AF-Q54233-F1
#
_entry.id   AF-Q54233-F1
#
_cell.length_a   1.000
_cell.length_b   1.000
_cell.length_c   1.000
_cell.angle_alpha   90.00
_cell.angle_beta   90.00
_cell.angle_gamma   90.00
#
_symmetry.space_group_name_H-M   'P 1'
#
loop_
_entity.id
_entity.type
_entity.pdbx_description
1 polymer ?
#
loop_
_entity_poly.entity_id
_entity_poly.type
_entity_poly.pdbx_seq_one_letter_code
_entity_poly.pdbx_strand_id
1 'polypeptide(L)'
;MKKYIFMRILRSLVSIFLVTALTYTIIYTMVPSKIDFKQDPNYNKIATTKDKKANYENTIMQRLGYVDYYDTKELQEKASKEDSSVTVEGTDANKKIYEA
;
A
#
# COMPACT_ATOMS: atom_id res chain seq x y z
N MET A 1 -3.58 32.63 -39.43
CA MET A 1 -4.83 31.86 -39.22
C MET A 1 -4.57 30.50 -38.55
N LYS A 2 -3.77 29.60 -39.14
CA LYS A 2 -3.49 28.25 -38.58
C LYS A 2 -2.90 28.26 -37.16
N LYS A 3 -1.92 29.14 -36.88
CA LYS A 3 -1.31 29.30 -35.54
C LYS A 3 -2.30 29.77 -34.47
N TYR A 4 -3.23 30.66 -34.84
CA TYR A 4 -4.28 31.16 -33.93
C TYR A 4 -5.33 30.07 -33.63
N ILE A 5 -5.76 29.34 -34.66
CA ILE A 5 -6.67 28.20 -34.50
C ILE A 5 -6.04 27.11 -33.61
N PHE A 6 -4.75 26.79 -33.82
CA PHE A 6 -4.05 25.79 -33.04
C PHE A 6 -3.89 26.19 -31.57
N MET A 7 -3.46 27.43 -31.30
CA MET A 7 -3.34 27.93 -29.93
C MET A 7 -4.70 27.97 -29.21
N ARG A 8 -5.79 28.24 -29.95
CA ARG A 8 -7.15 28.20 -29.40
C ARG A 8 -7.58 26.80 -29.01
N ILE A 9 -7.30 25.80 -29.85
CA ILE A 9 -7.60 24.39 -29.57
C ILE A 9 -6.73 23.88 -28.41
N LEU A 10 -5.43 24.16 -28.44
CA LEU A 10 -4.50 23.73 -27.39
C LEU A 10 -4.92 24.29 -26.01
N ARG A 11 -5.27 25.58 -25.93
CA ARG A 11 -5.77 26.19 -24.69
C ARG A 11 -7.04 25.51 -24.18
N SER A 12 -7.95 25.14 -25.07
CA SER A 12 -9.17 24.42 -24.70
C SER A 12 -8.87 23.02 -24.18
N LEU A 13 -7.95 22.29 -24.83
CA LEU A 13 -7.55 20.94 -24.40
C LEU A 13 -6.86 20.97 -23.03
N VAL A 14 -5.97 21.94 -22.81
CA VAL A 14 -5.30 22.13 -21.52
C VAL A 14 -6.32 22.45 -20.43
N SER A 15 -7.34 23.28 -20.71
CA SER A 15 -8.39 23.59 -19.74
C SER A 15 -9.20 22.34 -19.37
N ILE A 16 -9.57 21.51 -20.34
CA ILE A 16 -10.33 20.28 -20.08
C ILE A 16 -9.47 19.31 -19.28
N PHE A 17 -8.20 19.13 -19.68
CA PHE A 17 -7.25 18.27 -18.99
C PHE A 17 -7.03 18.69 -17.54
N LEU A 18 -6.89 19.99 -17.27
CA LEU A 18 -6.75 20.51 -15.90
C LEU A 18 -7.99 20.25 -15.06
N VAL A 19 -9.19 20.45 -15.63
CA VAL A 19 -10.44 20.19 -14.92
C VAL A 19 -10.61 18.70 -14.62
N THR A 20 -10.40 17.82 -15.61
CA THR A 20 -10.54 16.37 -15.41
C THR A 20 -9.51 15.84 -14.41
N ALA A 21 -8.25 16.26 -14.51
CA ALA A 21 -7.21 15.88 -13.56
C ALA A 21 -7.58 16.29 -12.13
N LEU A 22 -8.01 17.54 -11.93
CA LEU A 22 -8.46 18.04 -10.62
C LEU A 22 -9.66 17.23 -10.09
N THR A 23 -10.65 16.97 -10.93
CA THR A 23 -11.83 16.16 -10.55
C THR A 23 -11.41 14.76 -10.13
N TYR A 24 -10.54 14.09 -10.89
CA TYR A 24 -10.02 12.78 -10.50
C TYR A 24 -9.22 12.86 -9.20
N THR A 25 -8.36 13.87 -9.00
CA THR A 25 -7.64 14.06 -7.73
C THR A 25 -8.60 14.18 -6.55
N ILE A 26 -9.68 14.98 -6.67
CA ILE A 26 -10.67 15.11 -5.59
C ILE A 26 -11.39 13.78 -5.34
N ILE A 27 -11.79 13.06 -6.40
CA ILE A 27 -12.43 11.75 -6.25
C ILE A 27 -11.49 10.77 -5.54
N TYR A 28 -10.26 10.63 -6.01
CA TYR A 28 -9.30 9.67 -5.45
C TYR A 28 -8.79 10.04 -4.06
N THR A 29 -8.77 11.32 -3.69
CA THR A 29 -8.44 11.75 -2.31
C THR A 29 -9.59 11.58 -1.34
N MET A 30 -10.84 11.68 -1.81
CA MET A 30 -12.05 11.46 -0.99
C MET A 30 -12.46 9.99 -0.88
N VAL A 31 -12.13 9.15 -1.85
CA VAL A 31 -12.37 7.70 -1.78
C VAL A 31 -11.45 7.12 -0.69
N PRO A 32 -12.01 6.65 0.44
CA PRO A 32 -11.19 6.06 1.48
C PRO A 32 -10.64 4.73 0.97
N SER A 33 -9.31 4.58 0.94
CA SER A 33 -8.59 3.32 0.68
C SER A 33 -8.95 2.18 1.66
N LYS A 34 -9.76 2.49 2.68
CA LYS A 34 -10.36 1.52 3.61
C LYS A 34 -11.56 0.78 3.01
N ILE A 35 -12.12 1.24 1.89
CA ILE A 35 -13.25 0.60 1.21
C ILE A 35 -12.80 -0.60 0.38
N ASP A 36 -11.56 -0.58 -0.13
CA ASP A 36 -11.00 -1.65 -0.96
C ASP A 36 -11.06 -3.03 -0.27
N PHE A 37 -10.86 -3.06 1.05
CA PHE A 37 -10.93 -4.28 1.85
C PHE A 37 -12.36 -4.74 2.20
N LYS A 38 -13.35 -3.84 2.20
CA LYS A 38 -14.75 -4.20 2.53
C LYS A 38 -15.48 -4.89 1.39
N GLN A 39 -15.10 -4.61 0.14
CA GLN A 39 -15.69 -5.25 -1.04
C GLN A 39 -15.02 -6.57 -1.42
N ASP A 40 -13.90 -6.92 -0.78
CA ASP A 40 -13.18 -8.15 -1.06
C ASP A 40 -13.87 -9.37 -0.38
N PRO A 41 -14.42 -10.32 -1.16
CA PRO A 41 -15.08 -11.50 -0.60
C PRO A 41 -14.13 -12.41 0.20
N ASN A 42 -12.81 -12.30 0.01
CA ASN A 42 -11.82 -13.04 0.76
C ASN A 42 -11.47 -12.41 2.11
N TYR A 43 -11.73 -11.11 2.29
CA TYR A 43 -11.44 -10.41 3.54
C TYR A 43 -12.21 -11.02 4.71
N ASN A 44 -13.51 -11.24 4.58
CA ASN A 44 -14.34 -11.84 5.63
C ASN A 44 -14.00 -13.32 5.90
N LYS A 45 -13.41 -14.02 4.92
CA LYS A 45 -13.01 -15.44 5.07
C LYS A 45 -11.63 -15.60 5.72
N ILE A 46 -10.71 -14.68 5.44
CA ILE A 46 -9.32 -14.74 5.91
C ILE A 46 -9.15 -14.00 7.24
N ALA A 47 -9.93 -12.94 7.50
CA ALA A 47 -9.89 -12.12 8.72
C ALA A 47 -10.55 -12.78 9.96
N THR A 48 -10.38 -14.09 10.12
CA THR A 48 -10.88 -14.84 11.28
C THR A 48 -10.06 -14.60 12.55
N THR A 49 -8.76 -14.30 12.40
CA THR A 49 -7.85 -13.93 13.50
C THR A 49 -7.16 -12.60 13.21
N LYS A 50 -6.77 -11.86 14.25
CA LYS A 50 -6.13 -10.53 14.13
C LYS A 50 -4.85 -10.58 13.27
N ASP A 51 -4.01 -11.59 13.46
CA ASP A 51 -2.76 -11.74 12.69
C ASP A 51 -3.00 -12.03 11.22
N LYS A 52 -3.93 -12.94 10.89
CA LYS A 52 -4.26 -13.27 9.48
C LYS A 52 -4.84 -12.06 8.76
N LYS A 53 -5.64 -11.26 9.47
CA LYS A 53 -6.18 -10.01 8.97
C LYS A 53 -5.08 -9.01 8.64
N ALA A 54 -4.17 -8.76 9.57
CA ALA A 54 -3.06 -7.82 9.37
C ALA A 54 -2.14 -8.28 8.23
N ASN A 55 -1.83 -9.57 8.16
CA ASN A 55 -1.03 -10.14 7.08
C ASN A 55 -1.70 -9.93 5.71
N TYR A 56 -3.01 -10.17 5.61
CA TYR A 56 -3.77 -9.96 4.37
C TYR A 56 -3.77 -8.49 3.94
N GLU A 57 -4.06 -7.58 4.87
CA GLU A 57 -4.07 -6.13 4.59
C GLU A 57 -2.70 -5.66 4.07
N ASN A 58 -1.62 -6.07 4.74
CA ASN A 58 -0.27 -5.69 4.34
C ASN A 58 0.18 -6.32 3.02
N THR A 59 -0.22 -7.56 2.73
CA THR A 59 0.05 -8.22 1.44
C THR A 59 -0.63 -7.49 0.28
N ILE A 60 -1.87 -7.04 0.47
CA ILE A 60 -2.59 -6.26 -0.54
C ILE A 60 -1.96 -4.88 -0.70
N MET A 61 -1.61 -4.21 0.41
CA MET A 61 -0.91 -2.92 0.37
C MET A 61 0.44 -3.02 -0.35
N GLN A 62 1.16 -4.14 -0.17
CA GLN A 62 2.39 -4.43 -0.92
C GLN A 62 2.12 -4.62 -2.41
N ARG A 63 1.09 -5.38 -2.78
CA ARG A 63 0.70 -5.54 -4.20
C ARG A 63 0.33 -4.21 -4.86
N LEU A 64 -0.28 -3.30 -4.11
CA LEU A 64 -0.63 -1.96 -4.57
C LEU A 64 0.58 -0.98 -4.55
N GLY A 65 1.74 -1.41 -4.05
CA GLY A 65 2.96 -0.62 -4.00
C GLY A 65 2.99 0.44 -2.90
N TYR A 66 2.14 0.33 -1.88
CA TYR A 66 2.10 1.28 -0.75
C TYR A 66 3.11 0.98 0.34
N VAL A 67 3.46 -0.29 0.54
CA VAL A 67 4.39 -0.73 1.61
C VAL A 67 5.28 -1.87 1.12
N ASP A 68 6.52 -1.91 1.58
CA ASP A 68 7.37 -3.09 1.46
C ASP A 68 7.12 -3.98 2.67
N TYR A 69 6.14 -4.87 2.55
CA TYR A 69 5.82 -5.84 3.58
C TYR A 69 6.69 -7.09 3.46
N TYR A 70 7.20 -7.56 4.60
CA TYR A 70 7.86 -8.85 4.71
C TYR A 70 7.10 -9.69 5.72
N ASP A 71 6.80 -10.94 5.34
CA ASP A 71 6.32 -11.89 6.34
C ASP A 71 7.46 -12.23 7.33
N THR A 72 7.14 -12.90 8.44
CA THR A 72 8.13 -13.21 9.47
C THR A 72 9.30 -14.07 8.97
N LYS A 73 9.10 -14.89 7.92
CA LYS A 73 10.14 -15.72 7.32
C LYS A 73 10.99 -14.92 6.35
N GLU A 74 10.37 -14.14 5.49
CA GLU A 74 11.04 -13.26 4.54
C GLU A 74 11.88 -12.20 5.25
N LEU A 75 11.35 -11.65 6.35
CA LEU A 75 12.07 -10.70 7.17
C LEU A 75 13.30 -11.35 7.80
N GLN A 76 13.15 -12.57 8.35
CA GLN A 76 14.28 -13.32 8.90
C GLN A 76 15.34 -13.59 7.82
N GLU A 77 14.95 -14.09 6.65
CA GLU A 77 15.89 -14.41 5.57
C GLU A 77 16.67 -13.18 5.07
N LYS A 78 16.03 -12.01 5.02
CA LYS A 78 16.72 -10.76 4.66
C LYS A 78 17.61 -10.26 5.78
N ALA A 79 17.09 -10.21 7.01
CA ALA A 79 17.83 -9.72 8.16
C ALA A 79 19.05 -10.60 8.47
N SER A 80 18.94 -11.93 8.36
CA SER A 80 20.07 -12.85 8.53
C SER A 80 21.15 -12.71 7.45
N LYS A 81 20.86 -12.08 6.30
CA LYS A 81 21.86 -11.74 5.28
C LYS A 81 22.60 -10.44 5.60
N GLU A 82 21.96 -9.52 6.32
CA GLU A 82 22.57 -8.24 6.72
C GLU A 82 23.32 -8.37 8.05
N ASP A 83 22.79 -9.15 9.00
CA ASP A 83 23.39 -9.40 10.30
C ASP A 83 23.21 -10.87 10.71
N SER A 84 24.33 -11.57 10.87
CA SER A 84 24.35 -12.97 11.30
C SER A 84 23.88 -13.20 12.74
N SER A 85 23.73 -12.14 13.55
CA SER A 85 23.23 -12.22 14.92
C SER A 85 21.71 -12.32 15.02
N VAL A 86 21.00 -12.16 13.88
CA VAL A 86 19.54 -12.26 13.82
C VAL A 86 19.11 -13.68 14.15
N THR A 87 18.30 -13.81 15.21
CA THR A 87 17.73 -15.08 15.66
C THR A 87 16.24 -14.94 15.93
N VAL A 88 15.50 -15.99 15.61
CA VAL A 88 14.08 -16.19 15.94
C VAL A 88 13.90 -17.12 17.15
N GLU A 89 15.00 -17.59 17.74
CA GLU A 89 14.94 -18.45 18.91
C GLU A 89 14.46 -17.67 20.14
N GLY A 90 13.53 -18.26 20.88
CA GLY A 90 13.04 -17.76 22.16
C GLY A 90 14.06 -17.95 23.27
N THR A 91 15.18 -17.23 23.20
CA THR A 91 16.18 -17.21 24.27
C THR A 91 15.66 -16.45 25.49
N ASP A 92 16.14 -16.80 26.69
CA ASP A 92 15.76 -16.11 27.93
C ASP A 92 16.09 -14.60 27.89
N ALA A 93 17.09 -14.21 27.11
CA ALA A 93 17.42 -12.81 26.85
C ALA A 93 16.34 -12.13 26.00
N ASN A 94 15.90 -12.77 24.91
CA ASN A 94 14.83 -12.25 24.04
C ASN A 94 13.49 -12.17 24.77
N LYS A 95 13.21 -13.15 25.65
CA LYS A 95 11.98 -13.19 26.46
C LYS A 95 11.78 -11.96 27.33
N LYS A 96 12.87 -11.45 27.92
CA LYS A 96 12.84 -10.22 28.72
C LYS A 96 12.55 -8.96 27.90
N ILE A 97 12.74 -8.99 26.57
CA ILE A 97 12.56 -7.82 25.70
C ILE A 97 11.10 -7.67 25.28
N TYR A 98 10.39 -8.78 24.99
CA TYR A 98 9.00 -8.72 24.53
C TYR A 98 7.94 -8.85 25.65
N GLU A 99 8.32 -9.30 26.85
CA GLU A 99 7.42 -9.35 28.03
C GLU A 99 7.51 -8.10 28.93
N ALA A 100 8.37 -7.13 28.59
CA ALA A 100 8.50 -5.84 29.29
C ALA A 100 7.39 -4.86 28.90
#